data_AF-A0AA43L0K6-F1
#
_entry.id   AF-A0AA43L0K6-F1
#
_cell.length_a   1.000
_cell.length_b   1.000
_cell.length_c   1.000
_cell.angle_alpha   90.00
_cell.angle_beta   90.00
_cell.angle_gamma   90.00
#
_symmetry.space_group_name_H-M   'P 1'
#
loop_
_entity.id
_entity.type
_entity.pdbx_description
1 polymer ?
#
loop_
_entity_poly.entity_id
_entity_poly.type
_entity_poly.pdbx_seq_one_letter_code
_entity_poly.pdbx_strand_id
1 'polypeptide(L)'
;MNSLYNLNREENAPKILEHDKTEYTYSYLLTNNVSSLYAYPVINHGDEWYRSASCIPYDGTPFTIENDVVKTSSSDPTGVLLRYLTGDQFCSVYCYNKNGWGSSHDRIVFFKDFALDCIINRFPEAIGAFTIITKEIGGGKREFSFTYIITNKASVSQYTPSFFAMDSYAKSNSENLINLRRTDILLFMLSECFGYSIEKMSSISFEWNCFQNLENLHPRQYDTLNYLYPRNYPSKRPLKELFYTEFISNAVCVANVKVYNYGLYADSVDKNINRVLNYIIDFPDFITDLPPKHYSHVSRALYFAATHFNDKKINEYIFAFAYYLLSKAAEHTNLPYFIFLRCDLINERLEAAHSAARKIFPTDSSNSIENVVDYCLLADYLLIKLHDLPFFRNSDDITIRCEALLNRKFMAGTDYKYIYDLLSVEQSSFISKLNLSVNKGEFVVQK
;
A
#
# COMPACT_ATOMS: atom_id res chain seq x y z
N MET A 1 33.38 3.60 52.09
CA MET A 1 33.89 4.23 50.85
C MET A 1 33.65 3.20 49.74
N ASN A 2 32.58 3.22 48.92
CA ASN A 2 32.02 4.31 48.08
C ASN A 2 33.17 5.06 47.39
N SER A 3 33.28 5.24 46.08
CA SER A 3 32.37 5.17 44.92
C SER A 3 33.24 4.92 43.67
N LEU A 4 32.82 4.20 42.63
CA LEU A 4 32.18 4.76 41.44
C LEU A 4 31.85 3.59 40.48
N TYR A 5 31.04 2.64 40.95
CA TYR A 5 30.23 1.78 40.09
C TYR A 5 28.83 2.35 40.13
N ASN A 6 28.57 3.36 39.30
CA ASN A 6 27.25 3.84 38.88
C ASN A 6 27.44 5.09 38.02
N LEU A 7 27.41 4.91 36.70
CA LEU A 7 26.99 5.92 35.73
C LEU A 7 26.61 5.18 34.44
N ASN A 8 25.30 5.00 34.30
CA ASN A 8 24.53 4.84 33.05
C ASN A 8 24.74 3.53 32.26
N ARG A 9 24.20 2.44 32.83
CA ARG A 9 23.67 1.29 32.07
C ARG A 9 22.15 1.41 31.89
N GLU A 10 21.68 2.61 31.60
CA GLU A 10 20.36 2.87 31.04
C GLU A 10 20.58 3.63 29.73
N GLU A 11 19.82 3.26 28.69
CA GLU A 11 19.77 3.87 27.34
C GLU A 11 20.98 3.51 26.44
N ASN A 12 20.93 2.48 25.60
CA ASN A 12 20.17 2.47 24.36
C ASN A 12 19.82 1.03 23.95
N ALA A 13 18.69 0.51 24.42
CA ALA A 13 17.94 -0.42 23.58
C ALA A 13 17.58 0.33 22.29
N PRO A 14 17.54 -0.31 21.11
CA PRO A 14 17.20 0.36 19.86
C PRO A 14 15.92 1.16 20.06
N LYS A 15 16.02 2.50 20.00
CA LYS A 15 14.85 3.36 19.94
C LYS A 15 14.16 3.01 18.63
N ILE A 16 13.06 2.28 18.75
CA ILE A 16 12.10 2.10 17.66
C ILE A 16 11.78 3.51 17.17
N LEU A 17 12.15 3.78 15.92
CA LEU A 17 12.01 5.09 15.28
C LEU A 17 10.56 5.55 15.35
N GLU A 18 10.37 6.77 15.85
CA GLU A 18 9.08 7.45 15.86
C GLU A 18 8.73 7.86 14.41
N HIS A 19 7.66 7.28 13.85
CA HIS A 19 7.11 7.73 12.58
C HIS A 19 6.16 8.91 12.81
N ASP A 20 6.22 9.91 11.94
CA ASP A 20 5.40 11.12 12.02
C ASP A 20 3.94 10.81 11.62
N LYS A 21 3.01 11.14 12.51
CA LYS A 21 1.56 10.95 12.35
C LYS A 21 0.99 11.71 11.14
N THR A 22 1.66 12.77 10.69
CA THR A 22 1.25 13.56 9.52
C THR A 22 1.63 12.90 8.19
N GLU A 23 2.40 11.80 8.21
CA GLU A 23 2.80 11.06 7.00
C GLU A 23 1.68 10.21 6.38
N TYR A 24 0.50 10.24 6.96
CA TYR A 24 -0.46 9.17 6.82
C TYR A 24 -1.85 9.79 6.60
N THR A 25 -2.31 9.79 5.35
CA THR A 25 -3.45 10.61 4.87
C THR A 25 -4.78 9.86 4.72
N TYR A 26 -4.80 8.55 4.99
CA TYR A 26 -5.98 7.70 4.77
C TYR A 26 -6.39 7.00 6.05
N SER A 27 -7.70 6.79 6.26
CA SER A 27 -8.24 6.25 7.51
C SER A 27 -7.70 4.84 7.78
N TYR A 28 -6.79 4.75 8.74
CA TYR A 28 -6.31 3.50 9.32
C TYR A 28 -7.37 2.91 10.25
N LEU A 29 -7.31 1.60 10.44
CA LEU A 29 -7.82 0.98 11.66
C LEU A 29 -7.00 1.49 12.85
N LEU A 30 -7.39 2.64 13.41
CA LEU A 30 -6.71 3.21 14.57
C LEU A 30 -7.08 2.40 15.82
N THR A 31 -6.17 1.55 16.27
CA THR A 31 -6.31 0.81 17.53
C THR A 31 -5.02 0.89 18.32
N ASN A 32 -5.13 1.11 19.64
CA ASN A 32 -4.03 0.95 20.59
C ASN A 32 -3.95 -0.50 21.12
N ASN A 33 -4.86 -1.38 20.68
CA ASN A 33 -4.90 -2.79 21.07
C ASN A 33 -4.23 -3.65 19.99
N VAL A 34 -3.00 -4.07 20.28
CA VAL A 34 -2.13 -4.91 19.43
C VAL A 34 -2.42 -6.41 19.57
N SER A 35 -3.26 -6.78 20.53
CA SER A 35 -3.37 -8.16 21.02
C SER A 35 -4.64 -8.87 20.54
N SER A 36 -5.72 -8.16 20.24
CA SER A 36 -6.94 -8.74 19.66
C SER A 36 -7.83 -7.67 19.03
N LEU A 37 -8.29 -7.91 17.80
CA LEU A 37 -9.41 -7.20 17.17
C LEU A 37 -10.65 -8.09 17.24
N TYR A 38 -11.84 -7.49 17.26
CA TYR A 38 -13.10 -8.22 17.29
C TYR A 38 -13.95 -7.85 16.08
N ALA A 39 -14.49 -8.86 15.39
CA ALA A 39 -15.39 -8.67 14.26
C ALA A 39 -16.83 -8.98 14.66
N TYR A 40 -17.74 -8.11 14.23
CA TYR A 40 -19.17 -8.22 14.53
C TYR A 40 -19.97 -8.16 13.22
N PRO A 41 -20.81 -9.18 12.91
CA PRO A 41 -21.58 -9.19 11.68
C PRO A 41 -22.72 -8.17 11.76
N VAL A 42 -22.87 -7.37 10.71
CA VAL A 42 -23.90 -6.31 10.65
C VAL A 42 -24.86 -6.48 9.47
N ILE A 43 -24.42 -7.10 8.37
CA ILE A 43 -25.25 -7.38 7.20
C ILE A 43 -24.92 -8.76 6.63
N ASN A 44 -25.94 -9.53 6.27
CA ASN A 44 -25.85 -10.79 5.56
C ASN A 44 -26.72 -10.75 4.28
N HIS A 45 -26.11 -11.00 3.12
CA HIS A 45 -26.81 -11.32 1.88
C HIS A 45 -26.54 -12.77 1.52
N GLY A 46 -27.48 -13.63 1.90
CA GLY A 46 -27.33 -15.06 1.70
C GLY A 46 -27.67 -15.91 2.91
N ASP A 47 -27.51 -17.21 2.72
CA ASP A 47 -27.70 -18.20 3.77
C ASP A 47 -26.50 -18.17 4.75
N GLU A 48 -26.81 -18.08 6.04
CA GLU A 48 -25.86 -18.01 7.16
C GLU A 48 -24.93 -19.23 7.24
N TRP A 49 -25.34 -20.38 6.66
CA TRP A 49 -24.47 -21.54 6.46
C TRP A 49 -23.17 -21.18 5.71
N TYR A 50 -23.25 -20.34 4.68
CA TYR A 50 -22.09 -19.92 3.89
C TYR A 50 -21.17 -18.97 4.66
N ARG A 51 -21.71 -18.21 5.62
CA ARG A 51 -20.90 -17.41 6.56
C ARG A 51 -19.98 -18.31 7.37
N SER A 52 -20.52 -19.45 7.80
CA SER A 52 -19.80 -20.44 8.59
C SER A 52 -18.74 -21.20 7.79
N ALA A 53 -18.87 -21.19 6.46
CA ALA A 53 -17.86 -21.69 5.56
C ALA A 53 -16.72 -20.69 5.31
N SER A 54 -16.84 -19.42 5.71
CA SER A 54 -15.73 -18.45 5.59
C SER A 54 -14.66 -18.71 6.67
N CYS A 55 -13.39 -18.47 6.36
CA CYS A 55 -12.29 -18.71 7.29
C CYS A 55 -12.07 -17.56 8.31
N ILE A 56 -12.98 -16.58 8.34
CA ILE A 56 -12.85 -15.40 9.19
C ILE A 56 -13.76 -15.54 10.42
N PRO A 57 -13.24 -15.21 11.61
CA PRO A 57 -13.89 -15.42 12.89
C PRO A 57 -15.32 -14.84 13.04
N TYR A 58 -16.11 -15.55 13.86
CA TYR A 58 -17.51 -15.30 14.17
C TYR A 58 -17.69 -14.18 15.22
N ASP A 59 -18.94 -13.77 15.45
CA ASP A 59 -19.37 -12.73 16.41
C ASP A 59 -18.52 -12.68 17.68
N GLY A 60 -17.81 -11.56 17.89
CA GLY A 60 -17.01 -11.32 19.09
C GLY A 60 -15.77 -12.21 19.22
N THR A 61 -15.38 -12.93 18.16
CA THR A 61 -14.17 -13.77 18.18
C THR A 61 -12.94 -12.89 17.98
N PRO A 62 -11.94 -12.97 18.88
CA PRO A 62 -10.71 -12.23 18.72
C PRO A 62 -9.96 -12.77 17.51
N PHE A 63 -9.45 -11.87 16.68
CA PHE A 63 -8.59 -12.21 15.57
C PHE A 63 -7.42 -11.28 15.48
N THR A 64 -6.32 -11.85 15.02
CA THR A 64 -5.07 -11.15 14.78
C THR A 64 -4.94 -10.94 13.29
N ILE A 65 -4.79 -9.69 12.90
CA ILE A 65 -4.32 -9.33 11.57
C ILE A 65 -2.79 -9.24 11.71
N GLU A 66 -2.03 -9.91 10.84
CA GLU A 66 -0.57 -9.85 10.90
C GLU A 66 -0.07 -8.40 10.83
N ASN A 67 0.88 -8.10 11.71
CA ASN A 67 1.25 -6.76 12.14
C ASN A 67 2.46 -6.20 11.38
N ASP A 68 2.39 -4.92 10.98
CA ASP A 68 3.55 -4.04 10.96
C ASP A 68 3.37 -3.03 12.12
N VAL A 69 4.23 -3.11 13.12
CA VAL A 69 4.23 -2.31 14.36
C VAL A 69 4.48 -0.84 14.04
N VAL A 70 3.54 0.07 14.35
CA VAL A 70 3.78 1.52 14.41
C VAL A 70 3.65 2.00 15.85
N LYS A 71 4.70 2.57 16.45
CA LYS A 71 4.62 3.14 17.82
C LYS A 71 3.99 4.52 17.81
N THR A 72 3.06 4.76 18.73
CA THR A 72 2.25 5.98 18.84
C THR A 72 2.82 7.02 19.83
N SER A 73 3.77 6.60 20.69
CA SER A 73 4.64 7.43 21.53
C SER A 73 5.74 6.58 22.21
N SER A 74 6.68 7.24 22.91
CA SER A 74 7.70 6.60 23.78
C SER A 74 7.13 5.96 25.05
N SER A 75 5.85 6.16 25.39
CA SER A 75 5.23 5.70 26.64
C SER A 75 3.90 4.94 26.52
N ASP A 76 3.39 4.63 25.31
CA ASP A 76 2.16 3.82 25.14
C ASP A 76 2.14 3.04 23.79
N PRO A 77 1.37 1.94 23.66
CA PRO A 77 1.67 0.83 22.77
C PRO A 77 1.21 0.99 21.31
N THR A 78 1.87 0.17 20.50
CA THR A 78 1.77 -0.16 19.07
C THR A 78 0.37 -0.12 18.42
N GLY A 79 0.27 0.44 17.21
CA GLY A 79 -0.91 0.37 16.33
C GLY A 79 -0.81 -0.69 15.22
N VAL A 80 -1.97 -1.09 14.66
CA VAL A 80 -2.16 -2.15 13.64
C VAL A 80 -2.42 -1.53 12.25
N LEU A 81 -1.86 -2.13 11.19
CA LEU A 81 -1.90 -1.57 9.83
C LEU A 81 -2.37 -2.60 8.79
N LEU A 82 -3.65 -2.56 8.41
CA LEU A 82 -4.15 -3.23 7.20
C LEU A 82 -3.82 -2.37 5.97
N ARG A 83 -2.82 -2.77 5.18
CA ARG A 83 -2.41 -1.98 4.02
C ARG A 83 -3.16 -2.41 2.76
N TYR A 84 -4.12 -1.56 2.37
CA TYR A 84 -4.96 -1.60 1.17
C TYR A 84 -4.22 -2.01 -0.12
N LEU A 85 -4.43 -3.26 -0.57
CA LEU A 85 -3.71 -3.79 -1.73
C LEU A 85 -4.34 -3.44 -3.10
N THR A 86 -5.61 -3.04 -3.20
CA THR A 86 -6.16 -2.45 -4.45
C THR A 86 -7.47 -1.77 -4.12
N GLY A 87 -7.83 -0.66 -4.75
CA GLY A 87 -9.22 -0.20 -4.73
C GLY A 87 -9.38 1.30 -4.89
N ASP A 88 -10.62 1.74 -4.98
CA ASP A 88 -11.01 3.15 -5.09
C ASP A 88 -10.97 3.83 -3.70
N GLN A 89 -11.40 5.09 -3.66
CA GLN A 89 -11.50 5.88 -2.42
C GLN A 89 -12.52 5.31 -1.41
N PHE A 90 -13.36 4.34 -1.79
CA PHE A 90 -14.39 3.79 -0.90
C PHE A 90 -14.07 2.39 -0.42
N CYS A 91 -13.29 1.62 -1.18
CA CYS A 91 -13.04 0.24 -0.81
C CYS A 91 -11.68 -0.30 -1.25
N SER A 92 -11.33 -1.46 -0.68
CA SER A 92 -10.25 -2.29 -1.16
C SER A 92 -10.63 -3.75 -1.29
N VAL A 93 -10.32 -4.39 -2.42
CA VAL A 93 -10.69 -5.79 -2.69
C VAL A 93 -9.46 -6.70 -2.64
N TYR A 94 -9.57 -7.80 -1.91
CA TYR A 94 -8.57 -8.83 -1.75
C TYR A 94 -9.16 -10.17 -2.15
N CYS A 95 -8.35 -11.03 -2.78
CA CYS A 95 -8.70 -12.43 -3.02
C CYS A 95 -7.79 -13.31 -2.16
N TYR A 96 -8.34 -14.31 -1.49
CA TYR A 96 -7.55 -15.29 -0.76
C TYR A 96 -8.00 -16.71 -1.11
N ASN A 97 -7.08 -17.67 -1.00
CA ASN A 97 -7.36 -19.07 -1.23
C ASN A 97 -7.74 -19.75 0.09
N LYS A 98 -8.85 -20.49 0.10
CA LYS A 98 -9.26 -21.24 1.28
C LYS A 98 -8.49 -22.55 1.31
N ASN A 99 -7.67 -22.78 2.35
CA ASN A 99 -6.99 -24.06 2.51
C ASN A 99 -8.02 -25.21 2.61
N GLY A 100 -7.94 -26.16 1.68
CA GLY A 100 -8.59 -27.47 1.78
C GLY A 100 -9.92 -27.67 1.04
N TRP A 101 -10.52 -26.66 0.40
CA TRP A 101 -11.82 -26.82 -0.29
C TRP A 101 -11.85 -26.12 -1.66
N GLY A 102 -11.45 -26.84 -2.71
CA GLY A 102 -11.67 -26.46 -4.11
C GLY A 102 -10.86 -25.25 -4.61
N SER A 103 -10.96 -24.97 -5.91
CA SER A 103 -10.31 -23.85 -6.61
C SER A 103 -11.09 -22.52 -6.51
N SER A 104 -12.06 -22.42 -5.61
CA SER A 104 -12.88 -21.22 -5.43
C SER A 104 -12.22 -20.26 -4.45
N HIS A 105 -11.99 -19.02 -4.90
CA HIS A 105 -11.40 -17.95 -4.12
C HIS A 105 -12.48 -17.08 -3.50
N ASP A 106 -12.38 -16.86 -2.20
CA ASP A 106 -13.17 -15.87 -1.49
C ASP A 106 -12.55 -14.49 -1.69
N ARG A 107 -13.37 -13.45 -1.53
CA ARG A 107 -12.92 -12.06 -1.61
C ARG A 107 -13.23 -11.31 -0.34
N ILE A 108 -12.33 -10.44 0.10
CA ILE A 108 -12.55 -9.51 1.21
C ILE A 108 -12.56 -8.10 0.64
N VAL A 109 -13.59 -7.32 0.97
CA VAL A 109 -13.74 -5.93 0.58
C VAL A 109 -13.68 -5.06 1.83
N PHE A 110 -12.59 -4.34 2.04
CA PHE A 110 -12.46 -3.39 3.15
C PHE A 110 -13.10 -2.05 2.80
N PHE A 111 -13.75 -1.43 3.78
CA PHE A 111 -14.28 -0.07 3.68
C PHE A 111 -13.16 0.94 3.93
N LYS A 112 -13.21 2.08 3.24
CA LYS A 112 -12.22 3.16 3.36
C LYS A 112 -12.86 4.54 3.44
N ASP A 113 -12.09 5.48 3.97
CA ASP A 113 -12.35 6.92 3.93
C ASP A 113 -13.83 7.22 4.17
N PHE A 114 -14.51 7.83 3.20
CA PHE A 114 -15.92 8.19 3.34
C PHE A 114 -16.85 6.99 3.59
N ALA A 115 -16.60 5.83 2.97
CA ALA A 115 -17.41 4.65 3.21
C ALA A 115 -17.22 4.11 4.63
N LEU A 116 -16.01 4.20 5.18
CA LEU A 116 -15.73 3.87 6.57
C LEU A 116 -16.35 4.90 7.53
N ASP A 117 -16.29 6.19 7.21
CA ASP A 117 -16.97 7.24 8.00
C ASP A 117 -18.48 6.95 8.12
N CYS A 118 -19.13 6.52 7.04
CA CYS A 118 -20.55 6.14 7.05
C CYS A 118 -20.83 4.95 7.99
N ILE A 119 -19.91 3.98 8.06
CA ILE A 119 -20.02 2.86 9.00
C ILE A 119 -19.86 3.37 10.44
N ILE A 120 -18.83 4.19 10.71
CA ILE A 120 -18.52 4.70 12.05
C ILE A 120 -19.68 5.57 12.57
N ASN A 121 -20.29 6.39 11.71
CA ASN A 121 -21.46 7.19 12.09
C ASN A 121 -22.62 6.31 12.57
N ARG A 122 -22.76 5.11 12.02
CA ARG A 122 -23.80 4.15 12.41
C ARG A 122 -23.39 3.25 13.58
N PHE A 123 -22.10 2.92 13.68
CA PHE A 123 -21.50 2.06 14.69
C PHE A 123 -20.28 2.77 15.30
N PRO A 124 -20.46 3.68 16.27
CA PRO A 124 -19.40 4.57 16.78
C PRO A 124 -18.18 3.87 17.38
N GLU A 125 -18.35 2.63 17.83
CA GLU A 125 -17.30 1.75 18.34
C GLU A 125 -16.45 1.08 17.24
N ALA A 126 -16.90 1.15 15.99
CA ALA A 126 -16.17 0.61 14.86
C ALA A 126 -14.90 1.43 14.60
N ILE A 127 -13.80 0.71 14.38
CA ILE A 127 -12.53 1.28 13.92
C ILE A 127 -12.19 0.86 12.49
N GLY A 128 -13.00 -0.03 11.90
CA GLY A 128 -12.87 -0.51 10.53
C GLY A 128 -14.07 -1.38 10.15
N ALA A 129 -14.14 -1.77 8.88
CA ALA A 129 -15.16 -2.70 8.40
C ALA A 129 -14.70 -3.44 7.13
N PHE A 130 -15.26 -4.63 6.92
CA PHE A 130 -15.02 -5.41 5.71
C PHE A 130 -16.23 -6.30 5.35
N THR A 131 -16.33 -6.63 4.08
CA THR A 131 -17.29 -7.59 3.52
C THR A 131 -16.55 -8.81 2.99
N ILE A 132 -16.95 -10.01 3.40
CA ILE A 132 -16.49 -11.26 2.77
C ILE A 132 -17.48 -11.62 1.68
N ILE A 133 -16.97 -12.05 0.54
CA ILE A 133 -17.76 -12.54 -0.59
C ILE A 133 -17.31 -13.95 -0.91
N THR A 134 -18.19 -14.91 -0.69
CA THR A 134 -17.98 -16.33 -0.98
C THR A 134 -18.85 -16.76 -2.14
N LYS A 135 -18.40 -17.76 -2.88
CA LYS A 135 -19.23 -18.41 -3.89
C LYS A 135 -20.06 -19.53 -3.27
N GLU A 136 -21.19 -19.81 -3.90
CA GLU A 136 -22.00 -20.99 -3.61
C GLU A 136 -21.17 -22.28 -3.80
N ILE A 137 -21.32 -23.22 -2.87
CA ILE A 137 -20.65 -24.52 -2.91
C ILE A 137 -21.55 -25.44 -3.75
N GLY A 138 -21.00 -26.08 -4.79
CA GLY A 138 -21.74 -27.06 -5.60
C GLY A 138 -22.20 -26.62 -6.99
N GLY A 139 -21.44 -25.75 -7.68
CA GLY A 139 -21.64 -25.48 -9.12
C GLY A 139 -22.55 -24.30 -9.46
N GLY A 140 -23.19 -23.69 -8.46
CA GLY A 140 -23.86 -22.41 -8.61
C GLY A 140 -22.87 -21.27 -8.88
N LYS A 141 -23.26 -20.29 -9.71
CA LYS A 141 -22.50 -19.04 -9.92
C LYS A 141 -22.91 -17.92 -8.94
N ARG A 142 -23.73 -18.24 -7.93
CA ARG A 142 -24.21 -17.24 -6.96
C ARG A 142 -23.08 -16.89 -6.00
N GLU A 143 -23.03 -15.61 -5.64
CA GLU A 143 -22.13 -15.08 -4.63
C GLU A 143 -22.97 -14.70 -3.40
N PHE A 144 -22.39 -14.80 -2.22
CA PHE A 144 -22.98 -14.38 -0.95
C PHE A 144 -22.05 -13.36 -0.30
N SER A 145 -22.60 -12.35 0.39
CA SER A 145 -21.81 -11.35 1.09
C SER A 145 -22.15 -11.27 2.58
N PHE A 146 -21.11 -11.09 3.38
CA PHE A 146 -21.20 -10.97 4.84
C PHE A 146 -20.34 -9.80 5.30
N THR A 147 -20.97 -8.74 5.82
CA THR A 147 -20.29 -7.53 6.26
C THR A 147 -20.13 -7.48 7.77
N TYR A 148 -18.93 -7.08 8.19
CA TYR A 148 -18.49 -7.02 9.56
C TYR A 148 -17.94 -5.62 9.88
N ILE A 149 -18.22 -5.16 11.09
CA ILE A 149 -17.47 -4.07 11.71
C ILE A 149 -16.33 -4.65 12.55
N ILE A 150 -15.22 -3.91 12.64
CA ILE A 150 -14.07 -4.24 13.46
C ILE A 150 -14.04 -3.28 14.63
N THR A 151 -13.79 -3.80 15.83
CA THR A 151 -13.60 -3.01 17.05
C THR A 151 -12.28 -3.37 17.72
N ASN A 152 -11.76 -2.46 18.56
CA ASN A 152 -10.51 -2.66 19.31
C ASN A 152 -10.71 -3.30 20.69
N LYS A 153 -11.95 -3.54 21.09
CA LYS A 153 -12.33 -4.14 22.37
C LYS A 153 -13.59 -4.96 22.15
N ALA A 154 -13.79 -6.01 22.94
CA ALA A 154 -15.06 -6.71 22.93
C ALA A 154 -16.19 -5.72 23.20
N SER A 155 -17.13 -5.62 22.27
CA SER A 155 -18.31 -4.79 22.43
C SER A 155 -19.22 -5.40 23.50
N VAL A 156 -19.81 -4.52 24.30
CA VAL A 156 -20.87 -4.89 25.25
C VAL A 156 -22.23 -5.01 24.57
N SER A 157 -22.33 -4.53 23.32
CA SER A 157 -23.53 -4.61 22.49
C SER A 157 -23.59 -5.95 21.78
N GLN A 158 -24.80 -6.51 21.69
CA GLN A 158 -25.06 -7.67 20.85
C GLN A 158 -25.39 -7.19 19.42
N TYR A 159 -24.65 -7.65 18.43
CA TYR A 159 -24.92 -7.33 17.02
C TYR A 159 -25.67 -8.49 16.39
N THR A 160 -26.92 -8.23 16.05
CA THR A 160 -27.69 -9.13 15.19
C THR A 160 -27.56 -8.63 13.75
N PRO A 161 -27.00 -9.43 12.83
CA PRO A 161 -26.88 -9.00 11.44
C PRO A 161 -28.27 -8.82 10.82
N SER A 162 -28.40 -7.79 9.99
CA SER A 162 -29.57 -7.63 9.15
C SER A 162 -29.48 -8.58 7.95
N PHE A 163 -30.53 -9.36 7.71
CA PHE A 163 -30.57 -10.34 6.61
C PHE A 163 -31.34 -9.77 5.43
N PHE A 164 -30.72 -9.77 4.26
CA PHE A 164 -31.33 -9.31 3.03
C PHE A 164 -31.25 -10.39 1.95
N ALA A 165 -32.27 -10.42 1.09
CA ALA A 165 -32.33 -11.37 0.01
C ALA A 165 -31.31 -11.01 -1.08
N MET A 166 -30.73 -12.02 -1.70
CA MET A 166 -29.73 -11.86 -2.76
C MET A 166 -30.27 -11.13 -4.00
N ASP A 167 -31.57 -11.27 -4.26
CA ASP A 167 -32.28 -10.67 -5.39
C ASP A 167 -32.95 -9.32 -5.06
N SER A 168 -32.77 -8.80 -3.85
CA SER A 168 -33.30 -7.49 -3.41
C SER A 168 -32.98 -6.35 -4.37
N TYR A 169 -31.86 -6.44 -5.09
CA TYR A 169 -31.36 -5.39 -5.99
C TYR A 169 -31.57 -5.71 -7.48
N ALA A 170 -32.28 -6.79 -7.82
CA ALA A 170 -32.50 -7.20 -9.20
C ALA A 170 -33.22 -6.14 -10.06
N LYS A 171 -33.99 -5.25 -9.42
CA LYS A 171 -34.67 -4.12 -10.08
C LYS A 171 -33.82 -2.84 -10.11
N SER A 172 -32.64 -2.83 -9.50
CA SER A 172 -31.75 -1.69 -9.60
C SER A 172 -31.14 -1.65 -11.00
N ASN A 173 -31.24 -0.51 -11.69
CA ASN A 173 -30.56 -0.31 -12.98
C ASN A 173 -29.03 -0.08 -12.80
N SER A 174 -28.47 -0.35 -11.60
CA SER A 174 -27.06 -0.12 -11.28
C SER A 174 -26.28 -1.43 -11.31
N GLU A 175 -25.30 -1.52 -12.22
CA GLU A 175 -24.37 -2.66 -12.29
C GLU A 175 -23.56 -2.83 -10.99
N ASN A 176 -23.34 -1.76 -10.22
CA ASN A 176 -22.59 -1.81 -8.97
C ASN A 176 -23.41 -2.33 -7.77
N LEU A 177 -24.75 -2.25 -7.81
CA LEU A 177 -25.61 -2.86 -6.78
C LEU A 177 -25.89 -4.33 -7.05
N ILE A 178 -25.95 -4.72 -8.32
CA ILE A 178 -26.05 -6.13 -8.74
C ILE A 178 -24.73 -6.87 -8.43
N ASN A 179 -23.62 -6.15 -8.38
CA ASN A 179 -22.32 -6.68 -7.99
C ASN A 179 -22.11 -6.57 -6.47
N LEU A 180 -22.31 -7.68 -5.75
CA LEU A 180 -22.13 -7.78 -4.28
C LEU A 180 -20.77 -7.29 -3.76
N ARG A 181 -19.77 -7.09 -4.62
CA ARG A 181 -18.49 -6.47 -4.24
C ARG A 181 -18.63 -5.08 -3.64
N ARG A 182 -19.72 -4.37 -3.96
CA ARG A 182 -19.85 -2.94 -3.66
C ARG A 182 -21.22 -2.57 -3.10
N THR A 183 -22.16 -3.51 -3.08
CA THR A 183 -23.53 -3.30 -2.62
C THR A 183 -23.58 -2.75 -1.21
N ASP A 184 -22.87 -3.37 -0.26
CA ASP A 184 -22.97 -2.97 1.15
C ASP A 184 -22.39 -1.57 1.38
N ILE A 185 -21.26 -1.26 0.74
CA ILE A 185 -20.66 0.07 0.74
C ILE A 185 -21.66 1.11 0.22
N LEU A 186 -22.30 0.83 -0.91
CA LEU A 186 -23.34 1.71 -1.47
C LEU A 186 -24.50 1.90 -0.51
N LEU A 187 -24.98 0.85 0.15
CA LEU A 187 -26.09 0.93 1.09
C LEU A 187 -25.75 1.83 2.28
N PHE A 188 -24.55 1.71 2.86
CA PHE A 188 -24.14 2.58 3.96
C PHE A 188 -23.98 4.04 3.51
N MET A 189 -23.32 4.29 2.37
CA MET A 189 -23.15 5.65 1.86
C MET A 189 -24.49 6.30 1.50
N LEU A 190 -25.40 5.57 0.86
CA LEU A 190 -26.73 6.08 0.52
C LEU A 190 -27.58 6.34 1.76
N SER A 191 -27.43 5.50 2.79
CA SER A 191 -28.13 5.69 4.05
C SER A 191 -27.72 6.99 4.72
N GLU A 192 -26.42 7.27 4.75
CA GLU A 192 -25.86 8.48 5.33
C GLU A 192 -26.16 9.73 4.48
N CYS A 193 -25.95 9.66 3.17
CA CYS A 193 -26.08 10.80 2.26
C CYS A 193 -27.54 11.23 2.01
N PHE A 194 -28.49 10.30 2.07
CA PHE A 194 -29.87 10.53 1.63
C PHE A 194 -30.93 10.11 2.67
N GLY A 195 -30.53 9.61 3.84
CA GLY A 195 -31.43 9.32 4.95
C GLY A 195 -32.33 8.09 4.77
N TYR A 196 -32.08 7.26 3.76
CA TYR A 196 -32.81 6.00 3.58
C TYR A 196 -32.28 4.93 4.54
N SER A 197 -33.15 4.15 5.18
CA SER A 197 -32.68 2.98 5.91
C SER A 197 -32.22 1.89 4.95
N ILE A 198 -31.21 1.12 5.35
CA ILE A 198 -30.71 -0.03 4.57
C ILE A 198 -31.83 -1.05 4.32
N GLU A 199 -32.70 -1.27 5.31
CA GLU A 199 -33.89 -2.13 5.18
C GLU A 199 -34.82 -1.64 4.06
N LYS A 200 -35.11 -0.34 4.03
CA LYS A 200 -35.95 0.25 2.98
C LYS A 200 -35.32 0.08 1.61
N MET A 201 -34.01 0.32 1.48
CA MET A 201 -33.28 0.15 0.21
C MET A 201 -33.16 -1.32 -0.24
N SER A 202 -33.19 -2.25 0.71
CA SER A 202 -33.09 -3.69 0.45
C SER A 202 -34.45 -4.36 0.21
N SER A 203 -35.55 -3.58 0.20
CA SER A 203 -36.87 -4.06 -0.21
C SER A 203 -36.98 -4.16 -1.73
N ILE A 204 -37.64 -5.22 -2.21
CA ILE A 204 -37.96 -5.42 -3.64
C ILE A 204 -38.88 -4.33 -4.22
N SER A 205 -39.51 -3.52 -3.35
CA SER A 205 -40.37 -2.40 -3.71
C SER A 205 -39.63 -1.06 -3.72
N PHE A 206 -38.34 -1.01 -3.39
CA PHE A 206 -37.59 0.23 -3.40
C PHE A 206 -37.38 0.74 -4.83
N GLU A 207 -37.79 1.99 -5.07
CA GLU A 207 -37.67 2.61 -6.39
C GLU A 207 -36.28 3.21 -6.58
N TRP A 208 -35.34 2.39 -7.06
CA TRP A 208 -33.95 2.80 -7.30
C TRP A 208 -33.78 3.98 -8.27
N ASN A 209 -34.76 4.19 -9.16
CA ASN A 209 -34.75 5.32 -10.08
C ASN A 209 -34.92 6.68 -9.39
N CYS A 210 -35.30 6.73 -8.10
CA CYS A 210 -35.39 8.00 -7.36
C CYS A 210 -34.05 8.75 -7.26
N PHE A 211 -32.93 8.04 -7.40
CA PHE A 211 -31.60 8.64 -7.45
C PHE A 211 -31.16 9.02 -8.87
N GLN A 212 -32.01 8.86 -9.90
CA GLN A 212 -31.66 9.26 -11.26
C GLN A 212 -31.98 10.74 -11.45
N ASN A 213 -30.97 11.51 -11.86
CA ASN A 213 -31.07 12.92 -12.23
C ASN A 213 -31.39 13.90 -11.08
N LEU A 214 -30.87 13.63 -9.87
CA LEU A 214 -30.85 14.59 -8.77
C LEU A 214 -29.87 15.73 -9.09
N GLU A 215 -30.28 16.96 -8.76
CA GLU A 215 -29.49 18.18 -8.98
C GLU A 215 -29.10 18.84 -7.65
N ASN A 216 -28.15 19.79 -7.70
CA ASN A 216 -27.71 20.60 -6.54
C ASN A 216 -27.20 19.78 -5.33
N LEU A 217 -26.47 18.70 -5.61
CA LEU A 217 -25.95 17.77 -4.61
C LEU A 217 -24.71 18.28 -3.89
N HIS A 218 -24.56 17.91 -2.62
CA HIS A 218 -23.30 18.04 -1.88
C HIS A 218 -22.20 17.16 -2.51
N PRO A 219 -20.89 17.53 -2.48
CA PRO A 219 -19.83 16.72 -3.08
C PRO A 219 -19.83 15.23 -2.70
N ARG A 220 -20.04 14.90 -1.41
CA ARG A 220 -20.15 13.51 -0.94
C ARG A 220 -21.35 12.75 -1.51
N GLN A 221 -22.49 13.42 -1.68
CA GLN A 221 -23.68 12.86 -2.34
C GLN A 221 -23.38 12.61 -3.82
N TYR A 222 -22.69 13.54 -4.47
CA TYR A 222 -22.27 13.39 -5.85
C TYR A 222 -21.31 12.21 -6.04
N ASP A 223 -20.30 12.07 -5.19
CA ASP A 223 -19.35 10.95 -5.25
C ASP A 223 -20.05 9.61 -4.97
N THR A 224 -21.02 9.58 -4.05
CA THR A 224 -21.87 8.40 -3.79
C THR A 224 -22.68 8.01 -5.03
N LEU A 225 -23.32 8.99 -5.68
CA LEU A 225 -24.11 8.73 -6.89
C LEU A 225 -23.25 8.47 -8.13
N ASN A 226 -22.02 8.97 -8.19
CA ASN A 226 -21.04 8.56 -9.19
C ASN A 226 -20.71 7.07 -9.04
N TYR A 227 -20.61 6.59 -7.80
CA TYR A 227 -20.42 5.17 -7.52
C TYR A 227 -21.64 4.32 -7.89
N LEU A 228 -22.86 4.86 -7.71
CA LEU A 228 -24.10 4.16 -8.04
C LEU A 228 -24.44 4.17 -9.55
N TYR A 229 -24.37 5.35 -10.18
CA TYR A 229 -24.71 5.60 -11.58
C TYR A 229 -23.64 6.49 -12.25
N PRO A 230 -22.45 5.94 -12.55
CA PRO A 230 -21.32 6.74 -13.05
C PRO A 230 -21.60 7.48 -14.37
N ARG A 231 -22.53 6.96 -15.18
CA ARG A 231 -22.95 7.61 -16.44
C ARG A 231 -23.83 8.84 -16.21
N ASN A 232 -24.64 8.85 -15.16
CA ASN A 232 -25.55 9.94 -14.84
C ASN A 232 -24.86 11.02 -13.99
N TYR A 233 -23.87 10.62 -13.20
CA TYR A 233 -23.12 11.50 -12.31
C TYR A 233 -21.62 11.38 -12.61
N PRO A 234 -21.13 11.77 -13.79
CA PRO A 234 -19.72 11.66 -14.12
C PRO A 234 -18.92 12.51 -13.13
N SER A 235 -17.87 11.92 -12.54
CA SER A 235 -17.04 12.64 -11.56
C SER A 235 -16.61 14.00 -12.12
N LYS A 236 -16.87 15.06 -11.36
CA LYS A 236 -16.40 16.42 -11.69
C LYS A 236 -14.93 16.62 -11.30
N ARG A 237 -14.35 15.66 -10.58
CA ARG A 237 -12.94 15.71 -10.20
C ARG A 237 -12.09 15.53 -11.44
N PRO A 238 -10.99 16.28 -11.59
CA PRO A 238 -10.03 16.04 -12.66
C PRO A 238 -9.57 14.57 -12.62
N LEU A 239 -9.46 13.92 -13.78
CA LEU A 239 -8.95 12.54 -13.89
C LEU A 239 -7.64 12.35 -13.12
N LYS A 240 -6.78 13.38 -13.16
CA LYS A 240 -5.52 13.44 -12.44
C LYS A 240 -5.69 13.27 -10.92
N GLU A 241 -6.69 13.89 -10.31
CA GLU A 241 -6.94 13.75 -8.86
C GLU A 241 -7.42 12.34 -8.50
N LEU A 242 -8.31 11.78 -9.32
CA LEU A 242 -8.83 10.42 -9.15
C LEU A 242 -7.70 9.40 -9.23
N PHE A 243 -6.88 9.50 -10.29
CA PHE A 243 -5.77 8.59 -10.51
C PHE A 243 -4.63 8.77 -9.52
N TYR A 244 -4.44 9.96 -8.95
CA TYR A 244 -3.43 10.17 -7.91
C TYR A 244 -3.73 9.35 -6.65
N THR A 245 -4.99 9.36 -6.21
CA THR A 245 -5.43 8.60 -5.04
C THR A 245 -5.30 7.09 -5.27
N GLU A 246 -5.69 6.63 -6.48
CA GLU A 246 -5.49 5.25 -6.89
C GLU A 246 -4.01 4.90 -6.95
N PHE A 247 -3.17 5.74 -7.54
CA PHE A 247 -1.73 5.56 -7.64
C PHE A 247 -1.09 5.34 -6.26
N ILE A 248 -1.36 6.22 -5.29
CA ILE A 248 -0.85 6.07 -3.92
C ILE A 248 -1.34 4.75 -3.29
N SER A 249 -2.60 4.39 -3.49
CA SER A 249 -3.15 3.12 -2.96
C SER A 249 -2.45 1.89 -3.57
N ASN A 250 -2.24 1.86 -4.89
CA ASN A 250 -1.53 0.76 -5.55
C ASN A 250 -0.03 0.76 -5.17
N ALA A 251 0.58 1.92 -4.94
CA ALA A 251 1.97 2.00 -4.47
C ALA A 251 2.11 1.47 -3.04
N VAL A 252 1.23 1.91 -2.13
CA VAL A 252 1.12 1.33 -0.79
C VAL A 252 0.97 -0.17 -0.92
N CYS A 253 0.06 -0.67 -1.76
CA CYS A 253 -0.09 -2.10 -1.99
C CYS A 253 1.24 -2.82 -2.23
N VAL A 254 1.88 -2.45 -3.35
CA VAL A 254 3.08 -3.14 -3.86
C VAL A 254 4.18 -3.09 -2.81
N ALA A 255 4.33 -1.98 -2.10
CA ALA A 255 5.33 -1.82 -1.06
C ALA A 255 5.26 -2.91 0.03
N ASN A 256 4.10 -3.53 0.25
CA ASN A 256 3.90 -4.45 1.39
C ASN A 256 3.84 -5.91 0.99
N VAL A 257 3.90 -6.18 -0.31
CA VAL A 257 3.74 -7.53 -0.83
C VAL A 257 4.82 -8.48 -0.28
N LYS A 258 6.03 -8.00 0.03
CA LYS A 258 7.07 -8.81 0.69
C LYS A 258 6.77 -9.18 2.15
N VAL A 259 5.88 -8.45 2.84
CA VAL A 259 5.47 -8.76 4.24
C VAL A 259 4.43 -9.88 4.25
N TYR A 260 3.48 -9.86 3.32
CA TYR A 260 2.35 -10.79 3.28
C TYR A 260 2.62 -12.06 2.46
N ASN A 261 3.77 -12.69 2.66
CA ASN A 261 4.14 -13.97 2.04
C ASN A 261 3.21 -15.15 2.44
N TYR A 262 2.05 -14.84 3.03
CA TYR A 262 0.92 -15.71 3.31
C TYR A 262 -0.19 -15.49 2.25
N GLY A 263 -0.11 -16.21 1.14
CA GLY A 263 -1.29 -16.63 0.36
C GLY A 263 -2.08 -15.57 -0.42
N LEU A 264 -1.58 -14.34 -0.59
CA LEU A 264 -2.18 -13.40 -1.55
C LEU A 264 -1.93 -13.86 -2.98
N TYR A 265 -2.98 -13.77 -3.79
CA TYR A 265 -2.95 -14.20 -5.19
C TYR A 265 -1.94 -13.36 -6.00
N ALA A 266 -0.95 -14.03 -6.62
CA ALA A 266 0.12 -13.39 -7.39
C ALA A 266 -0.42 -12.41 -8.44
N ASP A 267 -1.49 -12.76 -9.16
CA ASP A 267 -2.05 -11.84 -10.18
C ASP A 267 -2.60 -10.54 -9.57
N SER A 268 -2.96 -10.52 -8.28
CA SER A 268 -3.38 -9.27 -7.62
C SER A 268 -2.19 -8.32 -7.44
N VAL A 269 -1.02 -8.85 -7.08
CA VAL A 269 0.22 -8.08 -6.98
C VAL A 269 0.61 -7.57 -8.36
N ASP A 270 0.70 -8.45 -9.35
CA ASP A 270 1.14 -8.11 -10.70
C ASP A 270 0.22 -7.06 -11.32
N LYS A 271 -1.08 -7.15 -11.06
CA LYS A 271 -2.04 -6.14 -11.50
C LYS A 271 -1.79 -4.77 -10.87
N ASN A 272 -1.41 -4.70 -9.59
CA ASN A 272 -1.05 -3.44 -8.95
C ASN A 272 0.25 -2.87 -9.50
N ILE A 273 1.27 -3.71 -9.69
CA ILE A 273 2.54 -3.28 -10.25
C ILE A 273 2.29 -2.68 -11.65
N ASN A 274 1.53 -3.36 -12.50
CA ASN A 274 1.12 -2.85 -13.81
C ASN A 274 0.35 -1.51 -13.72
N ARG A 275 -0.54 -1.34 -12.74
CA ARG A 275 -1.25 -0.07 -12.53
C ARG A 275 -0.32 1.05 -12.09
N VAL A 276 0.57 0.81 -11.14
CA VAL A 276 1.60 1.78 -10.71
C VAL A 276 2.39 2.24 -11.93
N LEU A 277 2.84 1.31 -12.78
CA LEU A 277 3.56 1.63 -14.01
C LEU A 277 2.74 2.47 -15.00
N ASN A 278 1.49 2.09 -15.24
CA ASN A 278 0.63 2.85 -16.15
C ASN A 278 0.40 4.27 -15.62
N TYR A 279 0.19 4.46 -14.32
CA TYR A 279 0.00 5.79 -13.75
C TYR A 279 1.25 6.66 -13.85
N ILE A 280 2.45 6.13 -13.61
CA ILE A 280 3.66 6.96 -13.75
C ILE A 280 3.92 7.34 -15.22
N ILE A 281 3.58 6.45 -16.17
CA ILE A 281 3.69 6.74 -17.61
C ILE A 281 2.69 7.84 -18.02
N ASP A 282 1.46 7.75 -17.55
CA ASP A 282 0.40 8.71 -17.90
C ASP A 282 0.49 10.03 -17.11
N PHE A 283 1.01 9.98 -15.89
CA PHE A 283 1.13 11.11 -14.95
C PHE A 283 2.52 11.11 -14.27
N PRO A 284 3.61 11.44 -14.99
CA PRO A 284 4.96 11.45 -14.42
C PRO A 284 5.12 12.39 -13.23
N ASP A 285 4.29 13.43 -13.17
CA ASP A 285 4.29 14.42 -12.10
C ASP A 285 3.79 13.86 -10.76
N PHE A 286 3.12 12.70 -10.75
CA PHE A 286 2.81 11.96 -9.52
C PHE A 286 4.07 11.57 -8.75
N ILE A 287 5.23 11.50 -9.42
CA ILE A 287 6.52 11.27 -8.79
C ILE A 287 7.24 12.58 -8.45
N THR A 288 7.25 13.57 -9.35
CA THR A 288 8.01 14.82 -9.13
C THR A 288 7.37 15.69 -8.04
N ASP A 289 6.04 15.68 -7.95
CA ASP A 289 5.26 16.46 -6.98
C ASP A 289 4.78 15.61 -5.80
N LEU A 290 5.43 14.47 -5.55
CA LEU A 290 5.06 13.54 -4.49
C LEU A 290 5.32 14.18 -3.10
N PRO A 291 4.31 14.30 -2.23
CA PRO A 291 4.49 14.76 -0.86
C PRO A 291 5.43 13.82 -0.08
N PRO A 292 6.32 14.36 0.80
CA PRO A 292 7.31 13.56 1.53
C PRO A 292 6.73 12.36 2.28
N LYS A 293 5.53 12.55 2.83
CA LYS A 293 4.71 11.51 3.48
C LYS A 293 4.50 10.23 2.67
N HIS A 294 4.63 10.27 1.34
CA HIS A 294 4.43 9.13 0.46
C HIS A 294 5.76 8.53 -0.06
N TYR A 295 6.91 9.14 0.23
CA TYR A 295 8.22 8.67 -0.26
C TYR A 295 8.50 7.21 0.12
N SER A 296 8.22 6.82 1.35
CA SER A 296 8.44 5.44 1.84
C SER A 296 7.69 4.40 1.00
N HIS A 297 6.39 4.61 0.76
CA HIS A 297 5.55 3.64 0.06
C HIS A 297 5.82 3.63 -1.45
N VAL A 298 5.91 4.81 -2.06
CA VAL A 298 6.09 4.91 -3.51
C VAL A 298 7.49 4.45 -3.92
N SER A 299 8.54 4.78 -3.16
CA SER A 299 9.90 4.30 -3.44
C SER A 299 9.98 2.76 -3.41
N ARG A 300 9.38 2.12 -2.41
CA ARG A 300 9.28 0.66 -2.31
C ARG A 300 8.48 0.06 -3.46
N ALA A 301 7.35 0.67 -3.82
CA ALA A 301 6.53 0.22 -4.93
C ALA A 301 7.29 0.22 -6.24
N LEU A 302 8.02 1.31 -6.52
CA LEU A 302 8.84 1.42 -7.72
C LEU A 302 10.04 0.49 -7.70
N TYR A 303 10.69 0.31 -6.55
CA TYR A 303 11.73 -0.71 -6.40
C TYR A 303 11.17 -2.10 -6.76
N PHE A 304 10.04 -2.52 -6.17
CA PHE A 304 9.45 -3.81 -6.50
C PHE A 304 9.02 -3.90 -7.97
N ALA A 305 8.47 -2.83 -8.53
CA ALA A 305 8.17 -2.78 -9.96
C ALA A 305 9.42 -2.94 -10.83
N ALA A 306 10.53 -2.29 -10.45
CA ALA A 306 11.81 -2.43 -11.14
C ALA A 306 12.27 -3.89 -11.13
N THR A 307 12.22 -4.54 -9.97
CA THR A 307 12.63 -5.94 -9.78
C THR A 307 11.69 -6.96 -10.45
N HIS A 308 10.44 -6.58 -10.71
CA HIS A 308 9.43 -7.46 -11.30
C HIS A 308 9.54 -7.56 -12.84
N PHE A 309 9.84 -6.47 -13.55
CA PHE A 309 9.92 -6.48 -15.01
C PHE A 309 11.35 -6.63 -15.54
N ASN A 310 11.49 -7.34 -16.65
CA ASN A 310 12.74 -7.45 -17.41
C ASN A 310 12.57 -6.87 -18.83
N ASP A 311 11.91 -5.72 -18.94
CA ASP A 311 11.74 -5.01 -20.22
C ASP A 311 12.73 -3.84 -20.31
N LYS A 312 13.71 -3.96 -21.22
CA LYS A 312 14.76 -2.93 -21.43
C LYS A 312 14.21 -1.54 -21.71
N LYS A 313 13.03 -1.41 -22.33
CA LYS A 313 12.44 -0.10 -22.70
C LYS A 313 11.95 0.70 -21.49
N ILE A 314 11.47 0.01 -20.45
CA ILE A 314 10.86 0.65 -19.28
C ILE A 314 11.84 0.59 -18.08
N ASN A 315 12.83 -0.30 -18.11
CA ASN A 315 13.79 -0.49 -17.03
C ASN A 315 14.64 0.75 -16.70
N GLU A 316 15.11 1.53 -17.69
CA GLU A 316 15.83 2.79 -17.42
C GLU A 316 14.92 3.78 -16.68
N TYR A 317 13.69 3.92 -17.17
CA TYR A 317 12.69 4.82 -16.63
C TYR A 317 12.33 4.43 -15.18
N ILE A 318 11.95 3.18 -14.93
CA ILE A 318 11.60 2.71 -13.58
C ILE A 318 12.82 2.80 -12.66
N PHE A 319 14.03 2.46 -13.14
CA PHE A 319 15.25 2.60 -12.35
C PHE A 319 15.47 4.05 -11.91
N ALA A 320 15.39 5.01 -12.84
CA ALA A 320 15.61 6.43 -12.54
C ALA A 320 14.61 6.93 -11.47
N PHE A 321 13.32 6.63 -11.62
CA PHE A 321 12.30 7.05 -10.66
C PHE A 321 12.40 6.30 -9.32
N ALA A 322 12.71 5.00 -9.32
CA ALA A 322 12.94 4.23 -8.09
C ALA A 322 14.16 4.76 -7.33
N TYR A 323 15.29 4.97 -8.00
CA TYR A 323 16.51 5.49 -7.38
C TYR A 323 16.33 6.92 -6.86
N TYR A 324 15.62 7.77 -7.62
CA TYR A 324 15.22 9.11 -7.21
C TYR A 324 14.41 9.09 -5.91
N LEU A 325 13.31 8.33 -5.88
CA LEU A 325 12.44 8.27 -4.70
C LEU A 325 13.05 7.53 -3.53
N LEU A 326 13.91 6.53 -3.75
CA LEU A 326 14.68 5.88 -2.67
C LEU A 326 15.67 6.87 -2.04
N SER A 327 16.31 7.71 -2.85
CA SER A 327 17.20 8.77 -2.35
C SER A 327 16.42 9.81 -1.53
N LYS A 328 15.22 10.20 -1.99
CA LYS A 328 14.32 11.09 -1.24
C LYS A 328 13.78 10.45 0.04
N ALA A 329 13.42 9.17 0.01
CA ALA A 329 12.99 8.44 1.19
C ALA A 329 14.12 8.30 2.22
N ALA A 330 15.35 8.01 1.79
CA ALA A 330 16.52 7.94 2.65
C ALA A 330 16.83 9.30 3.30
N GLU A 331 16.82 10.39 2.51
CA GLU A 331 17.02 11.77 2.98
C GLU A 331 15.96 12.19 4.01
N HIS A 332 14.69 11.87 3.74
CA HIS A 332 13.56 12.29 4.58
C HIS A 332 13.45 11.46 5.88
N THR A 333 13.67 10.14 5.80
CA THR A 333 13.40 9.23 6.92
C THR A 333 14.66 8.84 7.72
N ASN A 334 15.85 9.05 7.16
CA ASN A 334 17.12 8.50 7.66
C ASN A 334 17.10 6.99 7.89
N LEU A 335 16.18 6.25 7.27
CA LEU A 335 16.07 4.80 7.43
C LEU A 335 17.11 4.09 6.55
N PRO A 336 18.04 3.33 7.14
CA PRO A 336 19.06 2.63 6.36
C PRO A 336 18.52 1.54 5.45
N TYR A 337 17.29 1.09 5.70
CA TYR A 337 16.58 0.18 4.80
C TYR A 337 16.44 0.75 3.38
N PHE A 338 16.19 2.06 3.20
CA PHE A 338 16.10 2.65 1.86
C PHE A 338 17.46 2.76 1.17
N ILE A 339 18.54 2.94 1.94
CA ILE A 339 19.92 2.87 1.45
C ILE A 339 20.21 1.45 0.96
N PHE A 340 19.79 0.43 1.72
CA PHE A 340 19.86 -0.96 1.29
C PHE A 340 19.09 -1.22 -0.01
N LEU A 341 17.83 -0.78 -0.10
CA LEU A 341 17.05 -0.95 -1.33
C LEU A 341 17.66 -0.23 -2.53
N ARG A 342 18.31 0.92 -2.30
CA ARG A 342 19.02 1.66 -3.35
C ARG A 342 20.26 0.90 -3.84
N CYS A 343 21.04 0.34 -2.93
CA CYS A 343 22.16 -0.55 -3.22
C CYS A 343 21.71 -1.78 -4.02
N ASP A 344 20.67 -2.45 -3.52
CA ASP A 344 20.11 -3.65 -4.14
C ASP A 344 19.53 -3.37 -5.53
N LEU A 345 18.87 -2.22 -5.72
CA LEU A 345 18.39 -1.78 -7.03
C LEU A 345 19.52 -1.68 -8.06
N ILE A 346 20.67 -1.10 -7.72
CA ILE A 346 21.83 -1.04 -8.64
C ILE A 346 22.32 -2.46 -8.95
N ASN A 347 22.39 -3.32 -7.94
CA ASN A 347 22.86 -4.69 -8.12
C ASN A 347 21.93 -5.50 -9.05
N GLU A 348 20.63 -5.49 -8.80
CA GLU A 348 19.63 -6.24 -9.57
C GLU A 348 19.34 -5.63 -10.97
N ARG A 349 19.61 -4.33 -11.15
CA ARG A 349 19.30 -3.58 -12.39
C ARG A 349 20.50 -2.83 -12.94
N LEU A 350 21.66 -3.50 -12.95
CA LEU A 350 22.91 -2.92 -13.39
C LEU A 350 22.87 -2.31 -14.81
N GLU A 351 22.27 -2.99 -15.79
CA GLU A 351 22.17 -2.45 -17.15
C GLU A 351 21.36 -1.14 -17.18
N ALA A 352 20.27 -1.07 -16.40
CA ALA A 352 19.43 0.13 -16.30
C ALA A 352 20.17 1.27 -15.58
N ALA A 353 20.96 0.94 -14.55
CA ALA A 353 21.82 1.91 -13.86
C ALA A 353 22.83 2.56 -14.80
N HIS A 354 23.50 1.76 -15.65
CA HIS A 354 24.41 2.28 -16.68
C HIS A 354 23.69 3.12 -17.73
N SER A 355 22.49 2.70 -18.16
CA SER A 355 21.69 3.45 -19.13
C SER A 355 21.30 4.83 -18.58
N ALA A 356 20.79 4.87 -17.35
CA ALA A 356 20.45 6.11 -16.66
C ALA A 356 21.67 7.01 -16.46
N ALA A 357 22.82 6.45 -16.05
CA ALA A 357 24.06 7.20 -15.90
C ALA A 357 24.55 7.80 -17.23
N ARG A 358 24.50 7.06 -18.34
CA ARG A 358 24.83 7.61 -19.68
C ARG A 358 23.94 8.78 -20.06
N LYS A 359 22.66 8.75 -19.69
CA LYS A 359 21.73 9.84 -19.97
C LYS A 359 22.04 11.10 -19.16
N ILE A 360 22.44 10.93 -17.89
CA ILE A 360 22.79 12.02 -16.98
C ILE A 360 24.18 12.62 -17.31
N PHE A 361 25.09 11.79 -17.82
CA PHE A 361 26.46 12.15 -18.18
C PHE A 361 26.74 11.81 -19.65
N PRO A 362 26.12 12.52 -20.62
CA PRO A 362 26.17 12.14 -22.04
C PRO A 362 27.55 12.30 -22.68
N THR A 363 28.45 13.07 -22.06
CA THR A 363 29.81 13.34 -22.56
C THR A 363 30.87 12.41 -21.95
N ASP A 364 30.49 11.60 -20.98
CA ASP A 364 31.42 10.75 -20.23
C ASP A 364 31.75 9.47 -20.98
N SER A 365 32.99 9.00 -20.87
CA SER A 365 33.40 7.72 -21.46
C SER A 365 32.73 6.53 -20.76
N SER A 366 32.62 5.38 -21.42
CA SER A 366 32.05 4.16 -20.81
C SER A 366 32.72 3.79 -19.48
N ASN A 367 34.05 3.93 -19.38
CA ASN A 367 34.78 3.66 -18.14
C ASN A 367 34.43 4.66 -17.02
N SER A 368 34.15 5.93 -17.37
CA SER A 368 33.68 6.94 -16.41
C SER A 368 32.30 6.58 -15.88
N ILE A 369 31.39 6.17 -16.77
CA ILE A 369 30.03 5.74 -16.41
C ILE A 369 30.06 4.51 -15.48
N GLU A 370 30.87 3.50 -15.83
CA GLU A 370 31.03 2.29 -14.99
C GLU A 370 31.53 2.66 -13.58
N ASN A 371 32.50 3.59 -13.49
CA ASN A 371 32.99 4.06 -12.20
C ASN A 371 31.91 4.78 -11.40
N VAL A 372 31.11 5.66 -12.01
CA VAL A 372 30.01 6.35 -11.30
C VAL A 372 29.00 5.36 -10.72
N VAL A 373 28.61 4.35 -11.48
CA VAL A 373 27.66 3.31 -11.02
C VAL A 373 28.28 2.48 -9.90
N ASP A 374 29.53 2.03 -10.05
CA ASP A 374 30.25 1.29 -9.02
C ASP A 374 30.41 2.11 -7.73
N TYR A 375 30.68 3.41 -7.84
CA TYR A 375 30.84 4.31 -6.71
C TYR A 375 29.52 4.53 -5.96
N CYS A 376 28.41 4.68 -6.68
CA CYS A 376 27.09 4.75 -6.07
C CYS A 376 26.75 3.46 -5.30
N LEU A 377 27.05 2.28 -5.87
CA LEU A 377 26.83 0.98 -5.23
C LEU A 377 27.70 0.83 -3.97
N LEU A 378 28.99 1.13 -4.07
CA LEU A 378 29.94 0.99 -2.98
C LEU A 378 29.68 2.00 -1.84
N ALA A 379 29.27 3.23 -2.14
CA ALA A 379 28.90 4.21 -1.13
C ALA A 379 27.73 3.72 -0.27
N ASP A 380 26.68 3.17 -0.89
CA ASP A 380 25.55 2.60 -0.13
C ASP A 380 25.95 1.36 0.67
N TYR A 381 26.72 0.45 0.06
CA TYR A 381 27.21 -0.74 0.73
C TYR A 381 28.04 -0.42 1.98
N LEU A 382 28.99 0.51 1.86
CA LEU A 382 29.84 0.92 2.97
C LEU A 382 29.03 1.61 4.07
N LEU A 383 28.06 2.43 3.71
CA LEU A 383 27.16 3.07 4.68
C LEU A 383 26.36 2.01 5.47
N ILE A 384 25.82 0.98 4.79
CA ILE A 384 25.12 -0.13 5.44
C ILE A 384 26.05 -0.88 6.41
N LYS A 385 27.30 -1.15 6.00
CA LYS A 385 28.31 -1.83 6.83
C LYS A 385 28.72 -1.00 8.05
N LEU A 386 28.93 0.30 7.90
CA LEU A 386 29.31 1.21 8.99
C LEU A 386 28.22 1.31 10.06
N HIS A 387 26.96 1.07 9.70
CA HIS A 387 25.81 1.08 10.62
C HIS A 387 25.47 -0.28 11.26
N ASP A 388 26.24 -1.34 10.97
CA ASP A 388 26.06 -2.71 11.50
C ASP A 388 24.61 -3.22 11.43
N LEU A 389 23.95 -2.94 10.28
CA LEU A 389 22.55 -3.27 10.11
C LEU A 389 22.40 -4.76 9.79
N PRO A 390 21.36 -5.44 10.35
CA PRO A 390 21.11 -6.83 10.01
C PRO A 390 20.92 -6.95 8.50
N PHE A 391 21.68 -7.85 7.89
CA PHE A 391 21.63 -8.13 6.46
C PHE A 391 20.19 -8.51 6.04
N PHE A 392 19.58 -7.69 5.20
CA PHE A 392 18.28 -7.97 4.60
C PHE A 392 18.44 -9.05 3.50
N ARG A 393 17.36 -9.79 3.16
CA ARG A 393 17.36 -10.85 2.12
C ARG A 393 18.14 -10.42 0.86
N ASN A 394 18.89 -11.34 0.23
CA ASN A 394 19.81 -11.14 -0.91
C ASN A 394 21.12 -10.39 -0.59
N SER A 395 21.48 -10.25 0.68
CA SER A 395 22.75 -9.64 1.11
C SER A 395 24.01 -10.27 0.53
N ASP A 396 23.97 -11.55 0.23
CA ASP A 396 25.17 -12.32 -0.11
C ASP A 396 25.71 -11.93 -1.48
N ASP A 397 24.84 -11.77 -2.48
CA ASP A 397 25.22 -11.34 -3.84
C ASP A 397 25.78 -9.90 -3.84
N ILE A 398 25.11 -8.99 -3.13
CA ILE A 398 25.60 -7.61 -2.96
C ILE A 398 26.96 -7.61 -2.28
N THR A 399 27.11 -8.37 -1.19
CA THR A 399 28.35 -8.45 -0.42
C THR A 399 29.48 -9.00 -1.28
N ILE A 400 29.29 -10.13 -1.97
CA ILE A 400 30.29 -10.74 -2.85
C ILE A 400 30.74 -9.73 -3.92
N ARG A 401 29.78 -9.06 -4.55
CA ARG A 401 30.06 -8.07 -5.59
C ARG A 401 30.82 -6.87 -5.05
N CYS A 402 30.37 -6.29 -3.94
CA CYS A 402 30.97 -5.09 -3.37
C CYS A 402 32.36 -5.36 -2.82
N GLU A 403 32.58 -6.50 -2.15
CA GLU A 403 33.93 -6.91 -1.70
C GLU A 403 34.88 -7.12 -2.89
N ALA A 404 34.41 -7.73 -3.99
CA ALA A 404 35.22 -7.89 -5.20
C ALA A 404 35.57 -6.53 -5.84
N LEU A 405 34.63 -5.57 -5.84
CA LEU A 405 34.86 -4.21 -6.35
C LEU A 405 35.80 -3.41 -5.45
N LEU A 406 35.66 -3.51 -4.13
CA LEU A 406 36.55 -2.87 -3.16
C LEU A 406 37.99 -3.34 -3.36
N ASN A 407 38.21 -4.66 -3.45
CA ASN A 407 39.54 -5.23 -3.67
C ASN A 407 40.14 -4.86 -5.03
N ARG A 408 39.31 -4.61 -6.05
CA ARG A 408 39.77 -4.19 -7.38
C ARG A 408 40.16 -2.72 -7.44
N LYS A 409 39.42 -1.85 -6.74
CA LYS A 409 39.56 -0.38 -6.86
C LYS A 409 40.35 0.27 -5.72
N PHE A 410 40.45 -0.38 -4.57
CA PHE A 410 41.08 0.17 -3.37
C PHE A 410 42.13 -0.80 -2.82
N MET A 411 43.14 -0.25 -2.13
CA MET A 411 44.16 -1.08 -1.49
C MET A 411 43.56 -1.88 -0.33
N ALA A 412 43.95 -3.15 -0.21
CA ALA A 412 43.54 -3.99 0.91
C ALA A 412 43.91 -3.33 2.25
N GLY A 413 42.97 -3.35 3.20
CA GLY A 413 43.15 -2.73 4.53
C GLY A 413 42.90 -1.22 4.58
N THR A 414 42.48 -0.59 3.47
CA THR A 414 42.01 0.81 3.49
C THR A 414 40.76 0.91 4.35
N ASP A 415 40.71 1.91 5.23
CA ASP A 415 39.60 2.16 6.13
C ASP A 415 38.29 2.43 5.36
N TYR A 416 37.22 1.72 5.72
CA TYR A 416 35.93 1.81 5.04
C TYR A 416 35.27 3.19 5.16
N LYS A 417 35.49 3.90 6.26
CA LYS A 417 34.97 5.26 6.42
C LYS A 417 35.68 6.23 5.47
N TYR A 418 37.00 6.12 5.34
CA TYR A 418 37.76 6.89 4.36
C TYR A 418 37.28 6.64 2.92
N ILE A 419 37.06 5.38 2.54
CA ILE A 419 36.53 5.05 1.21
C ILE A 419 35.13 5.64 1.02
N TYR A 420 34.25 5.51 2.02
CA TYR A 420 32.91 6.08 1.98
C TYR A 420 32.92 7.60 1.80
N ASP A 421 33.76 8.32 2.55
CA ASP A 421 33.85 9.78 2.45
C ASP A 421 34.21 10.22 1.02
N LEU A 422 35.09 9.48 0.34
CA LEU A 422 35.46 9.76 -1.05
C LEU A 422 34.32 9.44 -2.03
N LEU A 423 33.68 8.28 -1.88
CA LEU A 423 32.62 7.82 -2.79
C LEU A 423 31.29 8.59 -2.62
N SER A 424 31.00 9.08 -1.41
CA SER A 424 29.77 9.80 -1.09
C SER A 424 29.62 11.10 -1.88
N VAL A 425 30.75 11.74 -2.26
CA VAL A 425 30.77 12.95 -3.09
C VAL A 425 30.27 12.62 -4.51
N GLU A 426 30.77 11.54 -5.10
CA GLU A 426 30.36 11.08 -6.43
C GLU A 426 28.90 10.63 -6.45
N GLN A 427 28.48 9.89 -5.41
CA GLN A 427 27.09 9.50 -5.25
C GLN A 427 26.16 10.72 -5.12
N SER A 428 26.58 11.74 -4.35
CA SER A 428 25.82 12.99 -4.19
C SER A 428 25.68 13.77 -5.49
N SER A 429 26.76 13.82 -6.30
CA SER A 429 26.74 14.41 -7.65
C SER A 429 25.77 13.67 -8.58
N PHE A 430 25.81 12.33 -8.58
CA PHE A 430 24.88 11.49 -9.33
C PHE A 430 23.42 11.76 -8.93
N ILE A 431 23.11 11.72 -7.63
CA ILE A 431 21.76 11.99 -7.10
C ILE A 431 21.29 13.39 -7.50
N SER A 432 22.14 14.40 -7.34
CA SER A 432 21.79 15.78 -7.68
C SER A 432 21.43 15.93 -9.16
N LYS A 433 22.20 15.32 -10.07
CA LYS A 433 21.90 15.39 -11.50
C LYS A 433 20.70 14.54 -11.89
N LEU A 434 20.54 13.34 -11.30
CA LEU A 434 19.35 12.52 -11.48
C LEU A 434 18.08 13.28 -11.09
N ASN A 435 18.09 13.96 -9.94
CA ASN A 435 16.97 14.80 -9.49
C ASN A 435 16.59 15.85 -10.54
N LEU A 436 17.59 16.53 -11.11
CA LEU A 436 17.36 17.53 -12.17
C LEU A 436 16.77 16.91 -13.43
N SER A 437 17.30 15.79 -13.89
CA SER A 437 16.85 15.10 -15.10
C SER A 437 15.43 14.53 -14.95
N VAL A 438 15.10 13.96 -13.77
CA VAL A 438 13.75 13.50 -13.44
C VAL A 438 12.75 14.66 -13.47
N ASN A 439 13.07 15.78 -12.82
CA ASN A 439 12.18 16.95 -12.77
C ASN A 439 12.02 17.67 -14.13
N LYS A 440 12.98 17.51 -15.04
CA LYS A 440 12.86 17.99 -16.44
C LYS A 440 12.07 17.04 -17.33
N GLY A 441 11.66 15.88 -16.84
CA GLY A 441 10.96 14.86 -17.61
C GLY A 441 11.86 14.13 -18.62
N GLU A 442 13.19 14.19 -18.46
CA GLU A 442 14.15 13.59 -19.41
C GLU A 442 14.04 12.05 -19.46
N PHE A 443 13.49 11.44 -18.42
CA PHE A 443 13.28 10.00 -18.35
C PHE A 443 11.93 9.53 -18.89
N VAL A 444 10.94 10.41 -19.08
CA VAL A 444 9.57 10.01 -19.45
C VAL A 444 9.55 9.26 -20.79
N VAL A 445 8.94 8.08 -20.80
CA VAL A 445 8.78 7.26 -22.01
C VAL A 445 7.90 8.03 -23.00
N GLN A 446 8.44 8.37 -24.16
CA GLN A 446 7.66 8.97 -25.25
C GLN A 446 6.70 7.91 -25.80
N LYS A 447 5.40 8.25 -25.87
CA LYS A 447 4.33 7.36 -26.36
C LYS A 447 4.45 7.07 -27.85
#